data_AF-A0A537IV01-F1
#
_entry.id   AF-A0A537IV01-F1
#
_cell.length_a   1.000
_cell.length_b   1.000
_cell.length_c   1.000
_cell.angle_alpha   90.00
_cell.angle_beta   90.00
_cell.angle_gamma   90.00
#
_symmetry.space_group_name_H-M   'P 1'
#
loop_
_entity.id
_entity.type
_entity.pdbx_description
1 polymer ?
#
loop_
_entity_poly.entity_id
_entity_poly.type
_entity_poly.pdbx_seq_one_letter_code
_entity_poly.pdbx_strand_id
1 'polypeptide(L)' 'MRSAVTIRLDPDLEKLLDRLCKQTGRTRSELVRDALRRQLSLLRFERLRRRALPFAEARGYLRDEDVARDVS' A
#
# COMPACT_ATOMS: atom_id res chain seq x y z
N MET A 1 -21.33 -5.59 -6.41
CA MET A 1 -21.82 -4.19 -6.31
C MET A 1 -20.76 -3.24 -6.84
N ARG A 2 -21.09 -2.34 -7.76
CA ARG A 2 -20.19 -1.22 -8.14
C ARG A 2 -20.60 -0.01 -7.32
N SER A 3 -19.74 0.44 -6.41
CA SER A 3 -19.88 1.72 -5.73
C SER A 3 -18.93 2.74 -6.38
N ALA A 4 -19.43 3.95 -6.62
CA ALA A 4 -18.63 5.07 -7.06
C ALA A 4 -18.23 5.90 -5.83
N VAL A 5 -17.00 6.38 -5.81
CA VAL A 5 -16.49 7.27 -4.78
C VAL A 5 -16.02 8.54 -5.47
N THR A 6 -16.57 9.69 -5.07
CA THR A 6 -16.12 11.01 -5.52
C THR A 6 -15.18 11.57 -4.47
N ILE A 7 -13.95 11.86 -4.85
CA ILE A 7 -12.91 12.42 -3.98
C ILE A 7 -12.45 13.77 -4.52
N ARG A 8 -12.22 14.72 -3.62
CA ARG A 8 -11.54 15.98 -3.95
C ARG A 8 -10.04 15.72 -3.95
N LEU A 9 -9.36 16.25 -4.97
CA LEU A 9 -7.91 16.22 -5.09
C LEU A 9 -7.41 17.65 -5.17
N ASP A 10 -6.26 17.90 -4.57
CA ASP A 10 -5.58 19.17 -4.69
C ASP A 10 -5.08 19.34 -6.14
N PRO A 11 -4.98 20.59 -6.66
CA PRO A 11 -4.65 20.83 -8.06
C PRO A 11 -3.34 20.18 -8.52
N ASP A 12 -2.35 20.11 -7.62
CA ASP A 12 -1.04 19.54 -7.94
C ASP A 12 -1.08 18.01 -8.03
N LEU A 13 -1.89 17.38 -7.18
CA LEU A 13 -2.10 15.93 -7.22
C LEU A 13 -2.89 15.53 -8.48
N GLU A 14 -3.86 16.33 -8.90
CA GLU A 14 -4.57 16.10 -10.15
C GLU A 14 -3.63 16.18 -11.37
N LYS A 15 -2.76 17.20 -11.42
CA LYS A 15 -1.74 17.33 -12.48
C LYS A 15 -0.75 16.16 -12.49
N LEU A 16 -0.38 15.63 -11.32
CA LEU A 16 0.47 14.46 -11.21
C LEU A 16 -0.23 13.21 -11.74
N LEU A 17 -1.49 13.00 -11.35
CA LEU A 17 -2.29 11.88 -11.82
C LEU A 17 -2.46 11.90 -13.35
N ASP A 18 -2.70 13.07 -13.94
CA ASP A 18 -2.84 13.22 -15.38
C ASP A 18 -1.56 12.92 -16.15
N ARG A 19 -0.41 13.39 -15.64
CA ARG A 19 0.89 13.05 -16.21
C ARG A 19 1.14 11.55 -16.17
N LEU A 20 0.81 10.92 -15.04
CA LEU A 20 0.98 9.47 -14.89
C LEU A 20 0.05 8.68 -15.82
N CYS A 21 -1.20 9.13 -15.99
CA CYS A 21 -2.12 8.54 -16.97
C CYS A 21 -1.52 8.58 -18.39
N LYS A 22 -1.00 9.75 -18.80
CA LYS A 22 -0.38 9.93 -20.12
C LYS A 22 0.86 9.07 -20.33
N GLN A 23 1.72 8.98 -19.31
CA GLN A 23 2.96 8.19 -19.38
C GLN A 23 2.72 6.68 -19.40
N THR A 24 1.69 6.22 -18.68
CA THR A 24 1.44 4.78 -18.51
C THR A 24 0.36 4.24 -19.46
N GLY A 25 -0.38 5.10 -20.14
CA GLY A 25 -1.55 4.73 -20.95
C GLY A 25 -2.74 4.23 -20.13
N ARG A 26 -2.70 4.39 -18.80
CA ARG A 26 -3.72 3.88 -17.86
C ARG A 26 -4.76 4.94 -17.52
N THR A 27 -5.96 4.50 -17.18
CA THR A 27 -7.04 5.43 -16.80
C THR A 27 -6.86 5.96 -15.37
N ARG A 28 -7.39 7.17 -15.09
CA ARG A 28 -7.42 7.74 -13.73
C ARG A 28 -7.97 6.73 -12.71
N SER A 29 -9.10 6.10 -13.02
CA SER A 29 -9.77 5.14 -12.13
C SER A 29 -8.97 3.86 -11.88
N GLU A 30 -8.15 3.40 -12.84
CA GLU A 30 -7.24 2.28 -12.62
C GLU A 30 -6.12 2.64 -11.66
N LEU A 31 -5.43 3.75 -11.93
CA LEU A 31 -4.32 4.21 -11.11
C LEU A 31 -4.76 4.49 -9.66
N VAL A 32 -5.91 5.15 -9.49
CA VAL A 32 -6.49 5.44 -8.17
C VAL A 32 -6.88 4.15 -7.44
N ARG A 33 -7.51 3.18 -8.12
CA ARG A 33 -7.85 1.89 -7.51
C ARG A 33 -6.59 1.14 -7.07
N ASP A 34 -5.54 1.14 -7.87
CA ASP A 34 -4.29 0.46 -7.52
C ASP A 34 -3.55 1.15 -6.39
N ALA A 35 -3.52 2.48 -6.37
CA ALA A 35 -2.97 3.24 -5.27
C ALA A 35 -3.73 2.93 -3.96
N LEU A 36 -5.07 2.93 -4.02
CA LEU A 36 -5.90 2.62 -2.86
C LEU A 36 -5.70 1.20 -2.35
N ARG A 37 -5.65 0.20 -3.26
CA ARG A 37 -5.35 -1.19 -2.89
C ARG A 37 -4.01 -1.32 -2.20
N ARG A 38 -2.96 -0.70 -2.77
CA ARG A 38 -1.61 -0.70 -2.18
C ARG A 38 -1.61 -0.08 -0.79
N GLN A 39 -2.25 1.09 -0.63
CA GLN A 39 -2.32 1.76 0.66
C GLN A 39 -3.06 0.94 1.71
N LEU A 40 -4.20 0.33 1.35
CA LEU A 40 -4.95 -0.54 2.25
C LEU A 40 -4.16 -1.79 2.64
N SER A 41 -3.41 -2.38 1.71
CA SER A 41 -2.51 -3.50 2.01
C SER A 41 -1.40 -3.11 2.99
N LEU A 42 -0.76 -1.95 2.79
CA LEU A 42 0.25 -1.44 3.73
C LEU A 42 -0.33 -1.23 5.12
N LEU A 43 -1.50 -0.57 5.22
CA LEU A 43 -2.17 -0.36 6.51
C LEU A 43 -2.54 -1.68 7.21
N ARG A 44 -2.98 -2.69 6.46
CA ARG A 44 -3.26 -4.04 6.99
C ARG A 44 -1.99 -4.72 7.47
N PHE A 45 -0.91 -4.64 6.69
CA PHE A 45 0.38 -5.19 7.05
C PHE A 45 0.93 -4.56 8.32
N GLU A 46 0.93 -3.23 8.42
CA GLU A 46 1.36 -2.48 9.61
C GLU A 46 0.57 -2.86 10.86
N ARG A 47 -0.74 -3.09 10.71
CA ARG A 47 -1.59 -3.55 11.81
C ARG A 47 -1.25 -4.97 12.24
N LEU A 48 -0.95 -5.85 11.29
CA LEU A 48 -0.55 -7.23 11.56
C LEU A 48 0.83 -7.26 12.22
N ARG A 49 1.81 -6.51 11.68
CA ARG A 49 3.17 -6.41 12.24
C ARG A 49 3.12 -5.96 13.69
N ARG A 50 2.36 -4.91 14.02
CA ARG A 50 2.19 -4.45 15.41
C ARG A 50 1.66 -5.52 16.37
N ARG A 51 0.85 -6.46 15.88
CA ARG A 51 0.34 -7.58 16.69
C ARG A 51 1.34 -8.71 16.79
N ALA A 52 2.10 -8.98 15.73
CA ALA A 52 3.06 -10.07 15.67
C ALA A 52 4.39 -9.73 16.36
N LEU A 53 4.80 -8.46 16.36
CA LEU A 53 6.11 -7.99 16.81
C LEU A 53 6.47 -8.46 18.23
N PRO A 54 5.58 -8.37 19.26
CA PRO A 54 5.93 -8.83 20.61
C PRO A 54 6.26 -10.33 20.67
N PHE A 55 5.58 -11.14 19.85
CA PHE A 55 5.83 -12.59 19.78
C PHE A 55 7.11 -12.91 18.98
N ALA A 56 7.40 -12.10 17.97
CA ALA A 56 8.62 -12.20 17.16
C ALA A 56 9.86 -11.84 18.00
N GLU A 57 9.80 -10.74 18.75
CA GLU A 57 10.86 -10.31 19.67
C GLU A 57 11.13 -11.35 20.76
N ALA A 58 10.08 -11.92 21.36
CA ALA A 58 10.22 -13.00 22.34
C ALA A 58 10.89 -14.26 21.78
N ARG A 59 10.94 -14.42 20.46
CA ARG A 59 11.61 -15.52 19.75
C ARG A 59 12.93 -15.11 19.10
N GLY A 60 13.39 -13.87 19.32
CA GLY A 60 14.68 -13.38 18.82
C GLY A 60 14.65 -12.84 17.38
N TYR A 61 13.48 -12.67 16.76
CA TYR A 61 13.35 -12.04 15.45
C TYR A 61 13.28 -10.53 15.61
N LEU A 62 14.40 -9.85 15.36
CA LEU A 62 14.56 -8.39 15.57
C LEU A 62 14.70 -7.64 14.24
N ARG A 63 15.18 -8.31 13.20
CA ARG A 63 15.35 -7.78 11.84
C ARG A 63 14.57 -8.62 10.84
N ASP A 64 14.28 -8.03 9.69
CA ASP A 64 13.72 -8.76 8.55
C ASP A 64 14.68 -9.88 8.07
N GLU A 65 15.99 -9.70 8.25
CA GLU A 65 17.01 -10.71 7.94
C GLU A 65 16.86 -11.98 8.80
N ASP A 66 16.46 -11.84 10.08
CA ASP A 66 16.25 -12.99 10.97
C ASP A 66 15.07 -13.85 10.49
N VAL A 67 14.03 -13.19 10.01
CA VAL A 67 12.85 -13.87 9.47
C VAL A 67 13.22 -14.56 8.15
N ALA A 68 13.91 -13.85 7.25
CA ALA A 68 14.28 -14.36 5.93
C ALA A 68 15.17 -15.61 6.02
N ARG A 69 16.11 -15.65 6.96
CA ARG A 69 16.98 -16.81 7.22
C ARG A 69 16.19 -18.09 7.48
N ASP A 70 15.05 -17.99 8.17
CA ASP A 70 14.34 -19.15 8.69
C ASP A 70 13.15 -19.58 7.78
N VAL A 71 12.79 -18.78 6.76
CA VAL A 71 11.70 -19.09 5.80
C VAL A 71 12.11 -19.19 4.33
N SER A 72 13.39 -18.95 4.01
CA SER A 72 13.93 -19.03 2.64
C SER A 72 14.59 -20.36 2.33
#